data_AF-A0A7Z0WGR2-F1
#
_entry.id   AF-A0A7Z0WGR2-F1
#
_cell.length_a   1.000
_cell.length_b   1.000
_cell.length_c   1.000
_cell.angle_alpha   90.00
_cell.angle_beta   90.00
_cell.angle_gamma   90.00
#
_symmetry.space_group_name_H-M   'P 1'
#
loop_
_entity.id
_entity.type
_entity.pdbx_description
1 polymer ?
#
loop_
_entity_poly.entity_id
_entity_poly.type
_entity_poly.pdbx_seq_one_letter_code
_entity_poly.pdbx_strand_id
1 'polypeptide(L)'
;MGTVSTDTLTGSARTMTVWAGGLFAVVSAMHLLFFVGGSLDHLPDWVPGGPLWTSLSPGDTMGQPLAWFWLSVGSFAVPTLLLGLVLAGSARQGRALPGYVTWTLAVWTVVAALMVLPSGLPVLVVASGLLVAARLRR
;
A
#
# COMPACT_ATOMS: atom_id res chain seq x y z
N MET A 1 -35.52 -7.87 -4.34
CA MET A 1 -34.44 -8.53 -3.58
C MET A 1 -33.35 -8.86 -4.59
N GLY A 2 -32.34 -8.00 -4.70
CA GLY A 2 -31.39 -8.00 -5.82
C GLY A 2 -30.43 -9.18 -5.77
N THR A 3 -30.21 -9.81 -6.91
CA THR A 3 -29.26 -10.89 -7.17
C THR A 3 -27.87 -10.52 -6.67
N VAL A 4 -27.35 -11.25 -5.68
CA VAL A 4 -25.92 -11.24 -5.35
C VAL A 4 -25.21 -11.92 -6.52
N SER A 5 -24.76 -11.12 -7.51
CA SER A 5 -23.87 -11.62 -8.55
C SER A 5 -22.63 -12.17 -7.87
N THR A 6 -22.38 -13.46 -8.06
CA THR A 6 -21.27 -14.21 -7.47
C THR A 6 -19.95 -13.65 -8.00
N ASP A 7 -19.34 -12.78 -7.20
CA ASP A 7 -18.05 -12.14 -7.42
C ASP A 7 -16.91 -13.15 -7.16
N THR A 8 -16.98 -14.28 -7.86
CA THR A 8 -16.09 -15.44 -7.68
C THR A 8 -14.93 -15.41 -8.65
N LEU A 9 -13.72 -15.58 -8.12
CA LEU A 9 -12.47 -15.61 -8.86
C LEU A 9 -12.10 -17.04 -9.28
N THR A 10 -11.91 -17.26 -10.58
CA THR A 10 -11.48 -18.54 -11.16
C THR A 10 -10.20 -18.39 -12.00
N GLY A 11 -9.52 -19.51 -12.22
CA GLY A 11 -8.40 -19.62 -13.16
C GLY A 11 -7.33 -18.53 -13.02
N SER A 12 -7.00 -17.89 -14.14
CA SER A 12 -5.94 -16.88 -14.22
C SER A 12 -6.25 -15.60 -13.44
N ALA A 13 -7.52 -15.17 -13.36
CA ALA A 13 -7.94 -13.99 -12.60
C ALA A 13 -7.67 -14.15 -11.10
N ARG A 14 -7.87 -15.37 -10.57
CA ARG A 14 -7.51 -15.72 -9.18
C ARG A 14 -6.01 -15.58 -8.97
N THR A 15 -5.21 -16.22 -9.82
CA THR A 15 -3.74 -16.20 -9.73
C THR A 15 -3.18 -14.78 -9.82
N MET A 16 -3.65 -13.97 -10.77
CA MET A 16 -3.26 -12.57 -10.92
C MET A 16 -3.56 -11.74 -9.68
N THR A 17 -4.74 -11.93 -9.06
CA THR A 17 -5.12 -11.20 -7.84
C THR A 17 -4.25 -11.61 -6.64
N VAL A 18 -3.89 -12.90 -6.53
CA VAL A 18 -2.97 -13.39 -5.48
C VAL A 18 -1.58 -12.77 -5.65
N TRP A 19 -1.05 -12.75 -6.86
CA TRP A 19 0.24 -12.13 -7.14
C TRP A 19 0.24 -10.62 -6.90
N ALA A 20 -0.81 -9.92 -7.34
CA ALA A 20 -0.96 -8.49 -7.07
C ALA A 20 -0.95 -8.20 -5.57
N GLY A 21 -1.77 -8.91 -4.79
CA GLY A 21 -1.82 -8.75 -3.34
C GLY A 21 -0.48 -9.08 -2.67
N GLY A 22 0.20 -10.13 -3.14
CA GLY A 22 1.55 -10.48 -2.68
C GLY A 22 2.58 -9.38 -2.94
N LEU A 23 2.57 -8.78 -4.13
CA LEU A 23 3.48 -7.67 -4.47
C LEU A 23 3.22 -6.43 -3.60
N PHE A 24 1.95 -6.06 -3.39
CA PHE A 24 1.60 -4.98 -2.45
C PHE A 24 2.13 -5.26 -1.05
N ALA A 25 1.95 -6.48 -0.56
CA ALA A 25 2.44 -6.88 0.76
C ALA A 25 3.97 -6.83 0.86
N VAL A 26 4.69 -7.45 -0.09
CA VAL A 26 6.16 -7.51 -0.07
C VAL A 26 6.78 -6.13 -0.17
N VAL A 27 6.36 -5.30 -1.13
CA VAL A 27 6.91 -3.94 -1.30
C VAL A 27 6.66 -3.09 -0.07
N SER A 28 5.47 -3.17 0.52
CA SER A 28 5.13 -2.42 1.74
C SER A 28 5.93 -2.89 2.94
N ALA A 29 6.13 -4.21 3.10
CA ALA A 29 6.96 -4.76 4.16
C ALA A 29 8.42 -4.32 4.01
N MET A 30 8.98 -4.38 2.79
CA MET A 30 10.34 -3.93 2.52
C MET A 30 10.52 -2.43 2.80
N HIS A 31 9.56 -1.59 2.37
CA HIS A 31 9.55 -0.16 2.65
C HIS A 31 9.57 0.10 4.15
N LEU A 32 8.65 -0.54 4.90
CA LEU A 32 8.55 -0.37 6.34
C LEU A 32 9.83 -0.82 7.05
N LEU A 33 10.36 -2.01 6.72
CA LEU A 33 11.59 -2.53 7.34
C LEU A 33 12.79 -1.61 7.09
N PHE A 34 12.94 -1.11 5.86
CA PHE A 34 14.03 -0.21 5.50
C PHE A 34 13.97 1.10 6.30
N PHE A 35 12.81 1.77 6.33
CA PHE A 35 12.69 3.07 6.98
C PHE A 35 12.57 2.97 8.50
N VAL A 36 12.00 1.90 9.05
CA VAL A 36 12.04 1.65 10.50
C VAL A 36 13.50 1.51 10.95
N GLY A 37 14.32 0.75 10.22
CA GLY A 37 15.75 0.59 10.53
C GLY A 37 16.51 1.92 10.55
N GLY A 38 16.23 2.82 9.59
CA GLY A 38 16.81 4.16 9.55
C GLY A 38 16.26 5.15 10.59
N SER A 39 15.14 4.84 11.22
CA SER A 39 14.46 5.72 12.17
C SER A 39 14.74 5.42 13.64
N LEU A 40 15.51 4.37 13.94
CA LEU A 40 15.74 3.92 15.31
C LEU A 40 16.34 5.01 16.20
N ASP A 41 17.23 5.84 15.64
CA ASP A 41 17.86 6.95 16.36
C ASP A 41 16.90 8.10 16.68
N HIS A 42 15.74 8.16 16.02
CA HIS A 42 14.72 9.20 16.19
C HIS A 42 13.53 8.76 17.05
N LEU A 43 13.48 7.50 17.51
CA LEU A 43 12.39 7.01 18.38
C LEU A 43 12.19 7.86 19.65
N PRO A 44 13.24 8.34 20.34
CA PRO A 44 13.06 9.22 21.51
C PRO A 44 12.35 10.53 21.18
N ASP A 45 12.42 11.00 19.93
CA ASP A 45 11.80 12.27 19.53
C ASP A 45 10.27 12.14 19.32
N TRP A 46 9.77 10.91 19.21
CA TRP A 46 8.37 10.60 18.85
C TRP A 46 7.47 10.31 20.05
N VAL A 47 8.07 10.10 21.23
CA VAL A 47 7.32 9.84 22.46
C VAL A 47 6.53 11.07 22.92
N PRO A 48 5.45 10.91 23.72
CA PRO A 48 4.69 12.03 24.24
C PRO A 48 5.59 13.09 24.92
N GLY A 49 5.47 14.35 24.49
CA GLY A 49 6.31 15.45 24.96
C GLY A 49 7.63 15.63 24.20
N GLY A 50 7.95 14.75 23.24
CA GLY A 50 9.08 14.88 22.34
C GLY A 50 8.84 15.86 21.18
N PRO A 51 9.91 16.25 20.43
CA PRO A 51 9.85 17.25 19.38
C PRO A 51 8.79 17.02 18.30
N LEU A 52 8.44 15.75 18.01
CA LEU A 52 7.41 15.40 17.02
C LEU A 52 6.03 16.01 17.36
N TRP A 53 5.71 16.11 18.65
CA TRP A 53 4.41 16.61 19.13
C TRP A 53 4.24 18.11 18.96
N THR A 54 5.35 18.83 18.74
CA THR A 54 5.37 20.29 18.57
C THR A 54 5.71 20.73 17.14
N SER A 55 6.07 19.80 16.25
CA SER A 55 6.62 20.09 14.92
C SER A 55 5.59 20.08 13.78
N LEU A 56 4.29 20.20 14.06
CA LEU A 56 3.20 20.13 13.07
C LEU A 56 2.65 21.51 12.65
N SER A 57 3.34 22.59 12.97
CA SER A 57 2.91 23.94 12.63
C SER A 57 2.97 24.18 11.11
N PRO A 58 1.87 24.64 10.48
CA PRO A 58 1.88 24.97 9.05
C PRO A 58 2.93 26.05 8.74
N GLY A 59 3.80 25.79 7.76
CA GLY A 59 4.83 26.74 7.29
C GLY A 59 6.26 26.42 7.72
N ASP A 60 6.44 25.51 8.68
CA ASP A 60 7.77 25.06 9.10
C ASP A 60 8.37 24.07 8.11
N THR A 61 9.69 24.09 7.97
CA THR A 61 10.42 23.03 7.26
C THR A 61 10.33 21.73 8.05
N MET A 62 10.03 20.62 7.37
CA MET A 62 9.92 19.32 8.01
C MET A 62 11.27 18.90 8.62
N GLY A 63 11.35 18.90 9.94
CA GLY A 63 12.52 18.42 10.68
C GLY A 63 12.79 16.94 10.41
N GLN A 64 14.05 16.53 10.54
CA GLN A 64 14.49 15.16 10.24
C GLN A 64 13.70 14.07 11.02
N PRO A 65 13.36 14.23 12.32
CA PRO A 65 12.54 13.23 13.02
C PRO A 65 11.13 13.07 12.44
N LEU A 66 10.51 14.18 12.01
CA LEU A 66 9.19 14.16 11.38
C LEU A 66 9.24 13.51 9.99
N ALA A 67 10.31 13.75 9.22
CA ALA A 67 10.52 13.10 7.93
C ALA A 67 10.66 11.56 8.08
N TRP A 68 11.49 11.11 9.03
CA TRP A 68 11.65 9.67 9.30
C TRP A 68 10.37 9.02 9.81
N PHE A 69 9.54 9.74 10.58
CA PHE A 69 8.23 9.24 11.00
C PHE A 69 7.35 8.95 9.78
N TRP A 70 7.22 9.91 8.85
CA TRP A 70 6.38 9.75 7.65
C TRP A 70 6.92 8.74 6.64
N LEU A 71 8.23 8.52 6.61
CA LEU A 71 8.85 7.49 5.78
C LEU A 71 8.70 6.07 6.37
N SER A 72 8.48 5.94 7.68
CA SER A 72 8.42 4.66 8.39
C SER A 72 7.00 4.30 8.81
N VAL A 73 6.69 4.42 10.10
CA VAL A 73 5.43 3.99 10.73
C VAL A 73 4.25 4.90 10.40
N GLY A 74 4.51 6.18 10.12
CA GLY A 74 3.50 7.14 9.67
C GLY A 74 3.16 7.01 8.17
N SER A 75 3.92 6.20 7.43
CA SER A 75 3.67 5.98 6.01
C SER A 75 2.39 5.17 5.76
N PHE A 76 1.95 5.14 4.50
CA PHE A 76 0.89 4.23 4.07
C PHE A 76 1.33 2.76 3.97
N ALA A 77 2.58 2.41 4.28
CA ALA A 77 3.07 1.04 4.15
C ALA A 77 2.30 0.03 5.00
N VAL A 78 1.92 0.36 6.24
CA VAL A 78 1.15 -0.56 7.09
C VAL A 78 -0.26 -0.81 6.51
N PRO A 79 -1.07 0.21 6.18
CA PRO A 79 -2.34 0.00 5.48
C PRO A 79 -2.20 -0.76 4.16
N THR A 80 -1.20 -0.44 3.34
CA THR A 80 -0.99 -1.10 2.03
C THR A 80 -0.55 -2.55 2.19
N LEU A 81 0.27 -2.87 3.19
CA LEU A 81 0.63 -4.24 3.57
C LEU A 81 -0.64 -5.04 3.90
N LEU A 82 -1.48 -4.52 4.79
CA LEU A 82 -2.73 -5.18 5.18
C LEU A 82 -3.65 -5.37 3.96
N LEU A 83 -3.78 -4.36 3.11
CA LEU A 83 -4.59 -4.43 1.90
C LEU A 83 -4.06 -5.50 0.93
N GLY A 84 -2.74 -5.61 0.76
CA GLY A 84 -2.11 -6.67 -0.04
C GLY A 84 -2.42 -8.07 0.50
N LEU A 85 -2.36 -8.25 1.82
CA LEU A 85 -2.75 -9.51 2.48
C LEU A 85 -4.24 -9.82 2.31
N VAL A 86 -5.12 -8.82 2.42
CA VAL A 86 -6.57 -8.96 2.21
C VAL A 86 -6.87 -9.33 0.76
N LEU A 87 -6.20 -8.70 -0.22
CA LEU A 87 -6.31 -9.03 -1.65
C LEU A 87 -5.92 -10.49 -1.90
N ALA A 88 -4.73 -10.89 -1.45
CA ALA A 88 -4.22 -12.25 -1.67
C ALA A 88 -5.07 -13.29 -0.93
N GLY A 89 -5.44 -13.03 0.32
CA GLY A 89 -6.26 -13.90 1.15
C GLY A 89 -7.67 -14.11 0.56
N SER A 90 -8.32 -13.03 0.15
CA SER A 90 -9.65 -13.10 -0.48
C SER A 90 -9.60 -13.86 -1.79
N ALA A 91 -8.61 -13.59 -2.64
CA ALA A 91 -8.43 -14.30 -3.91
C ALA A 91 -8.11 -15.79 -3.72
N ARG A 92 -7.31 -16.16 -2.71
CA ARG A 92 -7.10 -17.58 -2.35
C ARG A 92 -8.40 -18.28 -1.95
N GLN A 93 -9.40 -17.54 -1.48
CA GLN A 93 -10.72 -18.09 -1.15
C GLN A 93 -11.72 -17.95 -2.31
N GLY A 94 -11.24 -17.56 -3.51
CA GLY A 94 -12.08 -17.35 -4.68
C GLY A 94 -12.96 -16.11 -4.58
N ARG A 95 -12.71 -15.19 -3.64
CA ARG A 95 -13.52 -13.99 -3.43
C ARG A 95 -12.87 -12.76 -4.05
N ALA A 96 -13.64 -12.06 -4.87
CA ALA A 96 -13.30 -10.74 -5.36
C ALA A 96 -13.45 -9.66 -4.28
N LEU A 97 -12.57 -8.66 -4.33
CA LEU A 97 -12.86 -7.37 -3.71
C LEU A 97 -13.66 -6.47 -4.67
N PRO A 98 -14.39 -5.47 -4.14
CA PRO A 98 -15.14 -4.52 -4.94
C PRO A 98 -14.28 -3.80 -5.97
N GLY A 99 -14.89 -3.44 -7.10
CA GLY A 99 -14.18 -2.82 -8.22
C GLY A 99 -13.52 -1.49 -7.94
N TYR A 100 -14.08 -0.70 -7.02
CA TYR A 100 -13.48 0.57 -6.63
C TYR A 100 -12.08 0.35 -6.03
N VAL A 101 -11.83 -0.75 -5.33
CA VAL A 101 -10.49 -1.05 -4.77
C VAL A 101 -9.47 -1.20 -5.90
N THR A 102 -9.82 -1.90 -6.98
CA THR A 102 -8.94 -2.10 -8.13
C THR A 102 -8.60 -0.79 -8.82
N TRP A 103 -9.63 0.02 -9.13
CA TRP A 103 -9.44 1.27 -9.86
C TRP A 103 -8.76 2.35 -9.02
N THR A 104 -9.10 2.47 -7.75
CA THR A 104 -8.44 3.39 -6.83
C THR A 104 -6.95 3.06 -6.71
N LEU A 105 -6.58 1.78 -6.54
CA LEU A 105 -5.17 1.38 -6.50
C LEU A 105 -4.45 1.65 -7.81
N ALA A 106 -5.07 1.35 -8.96
CA ALA A 106 -4.47 1.62 -10.25
C ALA A 106 -4.18 3.10 -10.48
N VAL A 107 -5.17 3.97 -10.26
CA VAL A 107 -4.99 5.42 -10.40
C VAL A 107 -3.95 5.93 -9.41
N TRP A 108 -4.05 5.55 -8.14
CA TRP A 108 -3.16 6.03 -7.10
C TRP A 108 -1.70 5.62 -7.34
N THR A 109 -1.45 4.34 -7.67
CA THR A 109 -0.08 3.86 -7.94
C THR A 109 0.54 4.53 -9.16
N VAL A 110 -0.22 4.79 -10.22
CA VAL A 110 0.26 5.53 -11.39
C VAL A 110 0.58 6.97 -11.04
N VAL A 111 -0.32 7.69 -10.36
CA VAL A 111 -0.08 9.08 -9.94
C VAL A 111 1.16 9.18 -9.06
N ALA A 112 1.29 8.28 -8.09
CA ALA A 112 2.45 8.26 -7.20
C ALA A 112 3.76 7.97 -7.97
N ALA A 113 3.76 6.98 -8.87
CA ALA A 113 4.95 6.61 -9.64
C ALA A 113 5.45 7.75 -10.55
N LEU A 114 4.53 8.60 -11.04
CA LEU A 114 4.88 9.78 -11.83
C LEU A 114 5.54 10.89 -10.99
N MET A 115 5.28 10.93 -9.68
CA MET A 115 5.83 11.95 -8.78
C MET A 115 7.22 11.59 -8.24
N VAL A 116 7.49 10.30 -7.99
CA VAL A 116 8.70 9.87 -7.28
C VAL A 116 9.33 8.65 -7.96
N LEU A 117 10.33 8.90 -8.80
CA LEU A 117 11.20 7.89 -9.42
C LEU A 117 12.67 8.23 -9.10
N PRO A 118 13.50 7.30 -8.57
CA PRO A 118 13.27 5.86 -8.36
C PRO A 118 12.69 5.52 -6.97
N SER A 119 11.66 4.68 -6.94
CA SER A 119 11.01 4.20 -5.70
C SER A 119 10.44 2.78 -5.91
N GLY A 120 9.81 2.18 -4.89
CA GLY A 120 9.08 0.91 -5.03
C GLY A 120 7.78 1.01 -5.87
N LEU A 121 7.40 2.21 -6.30
CA LEU A 121 6.13 2.49 -6.97
C LEU A 121 5.97 1.81 -8.35
N PRO A 122 7.01 1.64 -9.20
CA PRO A 122 6.86 0.89 -10.45
C PRO A 122 6.39 -0.55 -10.24
N VAL A 123 6.83 -1.22 -9.16
CA VAL A 123 6.36 -2.57 -8.81
C VAL A 123 4.88 -2.55 -8.43
N LEU A 124 4.44 -1.51 -7.70
CA LEU A 124 3.02 -1.34 -7.36
C LEU A 124 2.15 -1.01 -8.57
N VAL A 125 2.69 -0.31 -9.58
CA VAL A 125 2.01 -0.11 -10.88
C VAL A 125 1.81 -1.45 -11.58
N VAL A 126 2.82 -2.32 -11.61
CA VAL A 126 2.70 -3.69 -12.15
C VAL A 126 1.65 -4.49 -11.38
N ALA A 127 1.68 -4.43 -10.04
CA ALA A 127 0.69 -5.11 -9.19
C ALA A 127 -0.75 -4.62 -9.47
N SER A 128 -0.94 -3.32 -9.62
CA SER A 128 -2.21 -2.73 -10.04
C SER A 128 -2.64 -3.16 -11.44
N GLY A 129 -1.69 -3.27 -12.38
CA GLY A 129 -1.93 -3.81 -13.71
C GLY A 129 -2.45 -5.24 -13.68
N LEU A 130 -1.91 -6.09 -12.79
CA LEU A 130 -2.42 -7.44 -12.56
C LEU A 130 -3.85 -7.43 -12.00
N LEU A 131 -4.20 -6.51 -11.09
CA LEU A 131 -5.58 -6.39 -10.58
C LEU A 131 -6.56 -5.97 -11.67
N VAL A 132 -6.19 -4.98 -12.49
CA VAL A 132 -7.02 -4.54 -13.62
C VAL A 132 -7.18 -5.67 -14.64
N ALA A 133 -6.09 -6.35 -15.01
CA ALA A 133 -6.14 -7.49 -15.92
C ALA A 133 -7.01 -8.64 -15.36
N ALA A 134 -6.90 -8.94 -14.07
CA ALA A 134 -7.74 -9.94 -13.41
C ALA A 134 -9.22 -9.54 -13.47
N ARG A 135 -9.53 -8.26 -13.24
CA ARG A 135 -10.90 -7.74 -13.26
C ARG A 135 -11.52 -7.79 -14.65
N LEU A 136 -10.76 -7.45 -15.69
CA LEU A 136 -11.23 -7.48 -17.07
C LEU A 136 -11.44 -8.90 -17.62
N ARG A 137 -10.97 -9.93 -16.90
CA ARG A 137 -11.10 -11.35 -17.26
C ARG A 137 -12.17 -12.10 -16.45
N ARG A 138 -12.87 -11.41 -15.55
CA ARG A 138 -14.03 -11.93 -14.81
C ARG A 138 -15.28 -11.76 -15.65
#